data_AF-A0A7R8VTJ7-F1
#
_entry.id   AF-A0A7R8VTJ7-F1
#
_cell.length_a   1.000
_cell.length_b   1.000
_cell.length_c   1.000
_cell.angle_alpha   90.00
_cell.angle_beta   90.00
_cell.angle_gamma   90.00
#
_symmetry.space_group_name_H-M   'P 1'
#
loop_
_entity.id
_entity.type
_entity.pdbx_description
1 polymer ?
#
loop_
_entity_poly.entity_id
_entity_poly.type
_entity_poly.pdbx_seq_one_letter_code
_entity_poly.pdbx_strand_id
1 'polypeptide(L)'
;MRDALKPGGVVCSQAGTVWANLEHVAQTLEHCRSVFNVAAFAHAAVPTYPSGQIGFVLGSLNSETNFKEPTWECKDEDLKVRYYSSNIHRSAFVLPRFVEEVFRCNKTTIVVHNLGTSGVAYKIGSSCS
;
A
#
# COMPACT_ATOMS: atom_id res chain seq x y z
N MET A 1 1.43 -1.53 -18.75
CA MET A 1 0.28 -2.10 -18.03
C MET A 1 -1.00 -1.33 -18.30
N ARG A 2 -1.01 -0.01 -18.08
CA ARG A 2 -2.18 0.85 -18.32
C ARG A 2 -2.90 0.57 -19.65
N ASP A 3 -2.18 0.60 -20.77
CA ASP A 3 -2.77 0.49 -22.11
C ASP A 3 -3.34 -0.90 -22.43
N ALA A 4 -3.00 -1.92 -21.62
CA ALA A 4 -3.52 -3.28 -21.76
C ALA A 4 -4.82 -3.49 -20.98
N LEU A 5 -5.20 -2.55 -20.10
CA LEU A 5 -6.44 -2.65 -19.33
C LEU A 5 -7.65 -2.21 -20.15
N LYS A 6 -8.78 -2.87 -19.90
CA LYS A 6 -10.09 -2.41 -20.41
C LYS A 6 -10.47 -1.07 -19.76
N PRO A 7 -11.40 -0.30 -20.35
CA PRO A 7 -11.97 0.87 -19.69
C PRO A 7 -12.46 0.54 -18.28
N GLY A 8 -12.03 1.34 -17.30
CA GLY A 8 -12.30 1.12 -15.87
C GLY A 8 -11.57 -0.06 -15.22
N GLY A 9 -10.58 -0.64 -15.91
CA GLY A 9 -9.78 -1.74 -15.38
C GLY A 9 -8.91 -1.35 -14.18
N VAL A 10 -8.58 -2.37 -13.39
CA VAL A 10 -7.73 -2.25 -12.20
C VAL A 10 -6.47 -3.09 -12.34
N VAL A 11 -5.39 -2.66 -11.70
CA VAL A 11 -4.15 -3.43 -11.52
C VAL A 11 -3.86 -3.56 -10.03
N CYS A 12 -3.25 -4.67 -9.65
CA CYS A 12 -2.65 -4.89 -8.34
C CYS A 12 -1.25 -5.49 -8.55
N SER A 13 -0.25 -4.94 -7.91
CA SER A 13 1.14 -5.39 -8.04
C SER A 13 1.84 -5.39 -6.69
N GLN A 14 2.71 -6.37 -6.46
CA GLN A 14 3.53 -6.44 -5.26
C GLN A 14 4.46 -5.22 -5.17
N ALA A 15 4.56 -4.62 -3.99
CA ALA A 15 5.34 -3.40 -3.77
C ALA A 15 6.40 -3.52 -2.66
N GLY A 16 6.65 -4.73 -2.15
CA GLY A 16 7.60 -4.93 -1.05
C GLY A 16 6.99 -4.57 0.31
N THR A 17 7.81 -4.28 1.31
CA THR A 17 7.37 -4.02 2.68
C THR A 17 7.84 -2.67 3.19
N VAL A 18 6.91 -1.92 3.82
CA VAL A 18 7.17 -0.60 4.41
C VAL A 18 8.14 -0.65 5.59
N TRP A 19 8.34 -1.84 6.18
CA TRP A 19 9.24 -2.02 7.31
C TRP A 19 10.72 -2.09 6.92
N ALA A 20 11.02 -2.53 5.69
CA ALA A 20 12.38 -2.67 5.21
C ALA A 20 12.82 -1.49 4.35
N ASN A 21 11.94 -0.98 3.48
CA ASN A 21 12.28 0.12 2.57
C ASN A 21 11.05 0.99 2.25
N LEU A 22 10.68 1.85 3.20
CA LEU A 22 9.53 2.74 3.06
C LEU A 22 9.66 3.71 1.89
N GLU A 23 10.86 4.22 1.62
CA GLU A 23 11.12 5.15 0.51
C GLU A 23 10.79 4.52 -0.84
N HIS A 24 11.27 3.30 -1.07
CA HIS A 24 10.99 2.56 -2.30
C HIS A 24 9.50 2.27 -2.48
N VAL A 25 8.80 1.89 -1.41
CA VAL A 25 7.34 1.68 -1.46
C VAL A 25 6.63 2.98 -1.81
N ALA A 26 7.01 4.10 -1.18
CA ALA A 26 6.44 5.42 -1.46
C ALA A 26 6.66 5.83 -2.92
N GLN A 27 7.88 5.67 -3.46
CA GLN A 27 8.18 5.94 -4.87
C GLN A 27 7.36 5.06 -5.81
N THR A 28 7.13 3.79 -5.45
CA THR A 28 6.30 2.87 -6.23
C THR A 28 4.84 3.30 -6.24
N LEU A 29 4.31 3.74 -5.11
CA LEU A 29 2.97 4.31 -5.01
C LEU A 29 2.83 5.61 -5.82
N GLU A 30 3.82 6.51 -5.75
CA GLU A 30 3.85 7.74 -6.56
C GLU A 30 3.88 7.45 -8.05
N HIS A 31 4.68 6.46 -8.48
CA HIS A 31 4.69 6.03 -9.87
C HIS A 31 3.30 5.54 -10.30
N CYS A 32 2.61 4.74 -9.47
CA CYS A 32 1.24 4.33 -9.74
C CYS A 32 0.27 5.52 -9.83
N ARG A 33 0.37 6.50 -8.92
CA ARG A 33 -0.42 7.74 -8.94
C ARG A 33 -0.20 8.55 -10.23
N SER A 34 1.00 8.51 -10.81
CA SER A 34 1.28 9.20 -12.08
C SER A 34 0.64 8.55 -13.32
N VAL A 35 0.24 7.28 -13.22
CA VAL A 35 -0.26 6.47 -14.34
C VAL A 35 -1.77 6.21 -14.26
N PHE A 36 -2.33 6.12 -13.05
CA PHE A 36 -3.72 5.75 -12.78
C PHE A 36 -4.50 6.88 -12.11
N ASN A 37 -5.82 6.94 -12.38
CA ASN A 37 -6.69 7.98 -11.81
C ASN A 37 -6.86 7.81 -10.30
N VAL A 38 -6.91 6.56 -9.83
CA VAL A 38 -6.90 6.23 -8.41
C VAL A 38 -5.78 5.25 -8.15
N ALA A 39 -4.98 5.50 -7.12
CA ALA A 39 -3.97 4.57 -6.64
C ALA A 39 -4.03 4.42 -5.12
N ALA A 40 -3.78 3.21 -4.64
CA ALA A 40 -3.80 2.89 -3.21
C ALA A 40 -2.69 1.89 -2.86
N PHE A 41 -2.32 1.87 -1.58
CA PHE A 41 -1.45 0.85 -1.01
C PHE A 41 -2.23 0.03 0.00
N ALA A 42 -2.07 -1.29 -0.05
CA ALA A 42 -2.60 -2.24 0.93
C ALA A 42 -1.49 -3.17 1.40
N HIS A 43 -1.66 -3.82 2.56
CA HIS A 43 -0.73 -4.84 3.04
C HIS A 43 -1.45 -6.09 3.52
N ALA A 44 -0.71 -7.20 3.54
CA ALA A 44 -1.15 -8.45 4.15
C ALA A 44 -0.04 -9.05 5.01
N ALA A 45 -0.44 -9.75 6.07
CA ALA A 45 0.45 -10.52 6.92
C ALA A 45 0.76 -11.87 6.26
N VAL A 46 2.04 -12.11 5.98
CA VAL A 46 2.54 -13.37 5.43
C VAL A 46 3.83 -13.72 6.17
N PRO A 47 3.83 -14.70 7.10
CA PRO A 47 4.94 -14.93 8.02
C PRO A 47 6.30 -15.20 7.35
N THR A 48 6.29 -15.76 6.14
CA THR A 48 7.50 -16.12 5.39
C THR A 48 8.08 -14.97 4.58
N TYR A 49 7.39 -13.82 4.48
CA TYR A 49 7.95 -12.62 3.85
C TYR A 49 8.82 -11.83 4.84
N PRO A 50 9.80 -11.06 4.35
CA PRO A 50 10.59 -10.16 5.20
C PRO A 50 9.68 -9.28 6.06
N SER A 51 10.00 -9.15 7.36
CA SER A 51 9.19 -8.43 8.35
C SER A 51 7.76 -8.99 8.54
N GLY A 52 7.47 -10.20 8.07
CA GLY A 52 6.19 -10.89 8.24
C GLY A 52 5.01 -10.30 7.46
N GLN A 53 5.29 -9.40 6.51
CA GLN A 53 4.25 -8.67 5.76
C GLN A 53 4.68 -8.41 4.31
N ILE A 54 3.69 -8.25 3.44
CA ILE A 54 3.89 -7.81 2.06
C ILE A 54 2.86 -6.74 1.68
N GLY A 55 3.32 -5.74 0.94
CA GLY A 55 2.53 -4.64 0.41
C GLY A 55 2.15 -4.81 -1.05
N PHE A 56 1.05 -4.18 -1.42
CA PHE A 56 0.49 -4.15 -2.76
C PHE A 56 0.18 -2.71 -3.14
N VAL A 57 0.56 -2.33 -4.35
CA VAL A 57 0.09 -1.09 -4.98
C VAL A 57 -1.02 -1.43 -5.97
N LEU A 58 -2.14 -0.74 -5.81
CA LEU A 58 -3.33 -0.87 -6.64
C LEU A 58 -3.49 0.40 -7.47
N GLY A 59 -3.93 0.24 -8.72
CA GLY A 59 -4.21 1.34 -9.64
C GLY A 59 -5.49 1.10 -10.41
N SER A 60 -6.31 2.14 -10.60
CA SER A 60 -7.57 2.08 -11.37
C SER A 60 -7.61 3.14 -12.45
N LEU A 61 -8.11 2.75 -13.62
CA LEU A 61 -8.50 3.69 -14.67
C LEU A 61 -9.85 4.37 -14.39
N ASN A 62 -10.65 3.85 -13.47
CA ASN A 62 -11.91 4.49 -13.06
C ASN A 62 -11.68 5.43 -11.87
N SER A 63 -11.98 6.72 -12.06
CA SER A 63 -11.84 7.77 -11.03
C SER A 63 -12.78 7.60 -9.84
N GLU A 64 -13.85 6.82 -9.98
CA GLU A 64 -14.82 6.53 -8.91
C GLU A 64 -14.43 5.31 -8.08
N THR A 65 -13.33 4.62 -8.40
CA THR A 65 -12.91 3.44 -7.66
C THR A 65 -12.55 3.78 -6.22
N ASN A 66 -13.22 3.12 -5.28
CA ASN A 66 -12.83 3.12 -3.87
C ASN A 66 -12.20 1.76 -3.51
N PHE A 67 -10.87 1.67 -3.54
CA PHE A 67 -10.18 0.43 -3.19
C PHE A 67 -10.42 -0.03 -1.76
N LYS A 68 -10.75 0.87 -0.82
CA LYS A 68 -10.94 0.53 0.59
C LYS A 68 -12.22 -0.27 0.82
N GLU A 69 -13.21 -0.10 -0.04
CA GLU A 69 -14.52 -0.75 0.09
C GLU A 69 -14.67 -1.83 -0.99
N PRO A 70 -14.77 -3.11 -0.61
CA PRO A 70 -14.85 -4.18 -1.60
C PRO A 70 -16.23 -4.16 -2.27
N THR A 71 -16.25 -4.15 -3.61
CA THR A 71 -17.51 -4.25 -4.37
C THR A 71 -18.11 -5.65 -4.35
N TRP A 72 -17.30 -6.65 -4.04
CA TRP A 72 -17.72 -8.04 -3.86
C TRP A 72 -17.58 -8.41 -2.38
N GLU A 73 -18.67 -8.87 -1.78
CA GLU A 73 -18.66 -9.36 -0.41
C GLU A 73 -18.42 -10.87 -0.39
N CYS A 74 -17.42 -11.29 0.38
CA CYS A 74 -17.17 -12.70 0.64
C CYS A 74 -18.29 -13.24 1.51
N LYS A 75 -19.04 -14.23 1.03
CA LYS A 75 -20.06 -14.92 1.82
C LYS A 75 -19.46 -16.11 2.53
N ASP A 76 -20.08 -16.53 3.62
CA ASP A 76 -19.63 -17.69 4.39
C ASP A 76 -19.60 -18.99 3.57
N GLU A 77 -20.39 -19.07 2.49
CA GLU A 77 -20.40 -20.20 1.56
C GLU A 77 -19.15 -20.27 0.65
N ASP A 78 -18.36 -19.19 0.55
CA ASP A 78 -17.14 -19.11 -0.27
C ASP A 78 -15.92 -19.79 0.39
N LEU A 79 -16.17 -20.84 1.21
CA LEU A 79 -15.34 -21.60 2.18
C LEU A 79 -13.90 -22.00 1.79
N LYS A 80 -13.40 -21.63 0.62
CA LYS A 80 -12.04 -21.92 0.17
C LYS A 80 -11.03 -20.82 0.53
N VAL A 81 -11.48 -19.63 0.94
CA VAL A 81 -10.58 -18.54 1.35
C VAL A 81 -10.27 -18.61 2.85
N ARG A 82 -8.98 -18.76 3.19
CA ARG A 82 -8.51 -18.90 4.59
C ARG A 82 -8.06 -17.60 5.25
N TYR A 83 -7.87 -16.55 4.46
CA TYR A 83 -7.29 -15.29 4.91
C TYR A 83 -8.16 -14.09 4.57
N TYR A 84 -8.64 -14.02 3.34
CA TYR A 84 -9.44 -12.89 2.88
C TYR A 84 -10.86 -12.93 3.45
N SER A 85 -11.33 -11.78 3.92
CA SER A 85 -12.73 -11.45 4.21
C SER A 85 -12.93 -9.97 3.92
N SER A 86 -14.18 -9.49 3.80
CA SER A 86 -14.44 -8.06 3.56
C SER A 86 -13.86 -7.16 4.67
N ASN A 87 -13.76 -7.66 5.91
CA ASN A 87 -13.14 -6.93 7.02
C ASN A 87 -11.61 -6.92 6.92
N ILE A 88 -11.00 -8.04 6.51
CA ILE A 88 -9.55 -8.08 6.24
C ILE A 88 -9.20 -7.15 5.08
N HIS A 89 -10.02 -7.11 4.03
CA HIS A 89 -9.86 -6.17 2.91
C HIS A 89 -9.81 -4.72 3.40
N ARG A 90 -10.83 -4.26 4.14
CA ARG A 90 -10.87 -2.89 4.67
C ARG A 90 -9.66 -2.59 5.56
N SER A 91 -9.27 -3.55 6.40
CA SER A 91 -8.13 -3.42 7.32
C SER A 91 -6.79 -3.35 6.61
N ALA A 92 -6.65 -3.97 5.43
CA ALA A 92 -5.42 -3.96 4.65
C ALA A 92 -4.99 -2.55 4.20
N PHE A 93 -5.93 -1.60 4.13
CA PHE A 93 -5.67 -0.19 3.80
C PHE A 93 -5.43 0.70 5.02
N VAL A 94 -5.50 0.15 6.23
CA VAL A 94 -5.17 0.86 7.47
C VAL A 94 -3.68 0.69 7.74
N LEU A 95 -2.96 1.82 7.81
CA LEU A 95 -1.50 1.84 7.85
C LEU A 95 -1.00 2.40 9.18
N PRO A 96 0.21 2.01 9.62
CA PRO A 96 0.87 2.68 10.75
C PRO A 96 1.06 4.17 10.47
N ARG A 97 0.94 5.01 11.51
CA ARG A 97 1.03 6.48 11.40
C ARG A 97 2.24 6.97 10.60
N PHE A 98 3.43 6.41 10.86
CA PHE A 98 4.65 6.84 10.17
C PHE A 98 4.60 6.59 8.65
N VAL A 99 3.88 5.58 8.20
CA VAL A 99 3.67 5.27 6.78
C VAL A 99 2.67 6.25 6.19
N GLU A 100 1.57 6.54 6.89
CA GLU A 100 0.56 7.50 6.45
C GLU A 100 1.15 8.91 6.26
N GLU A 101 2.03 9.33 7.16
CA GLU A 101 2.74 10.61 7.08
C GLU A 101 3.59 10.71 5.80
N VAL A 102 4.35 9.66 5.47
CA VAL A 102 5.16 9.61 4.25
C VAL A 102 4.29 9.57 2.99
N PHE A 103 3.22 8.77 2.98
CA PHE A 103 2.34 8.64 1.81
C PHE A 103 1.47 9.87 1.53
N ARG A 104 1.31 10.76 2.52
CA ARG A 104 0.61 12.05 2.38
C ARG A 104 1.49 13.13 1.76
N CYS A 105 2.80 13.10 1.98
CA CYS A 105 3.68 14.21 1.63
C CYS A 105 4.51 13.90 0.37
N ASN A 106 4.11 14.51 -0.76
CA ASN A 106 4.72 14.34 -2.10
C ASN A 106 6.20 14.81 -2.21
N LYS A 107 6.84 15.23 -1.12
CA LYS A 107 8.26 15.65 -1.06
C LYS A 107 8.89 15.33 0.30
N THR A 108 8.74 14.10 0.79
CA THR A 108 9.38 13.72 2.06
C THR A 108 10.84 13.34 1.83
N THR A 109 11.79 14.13 2.34
CA THR A 109 13.16 13.65 2.56
C THR A 109 13.15 12.79 3.82
N ILE A 110 13.27 11.47 3.64
CA ILE A 110 13.36 10.53 4.77
C ILE A 110 14.80 10.55 5.28
N VAL A 111 15.02 11.10 6.47
CA VAL A 111 16.33 10.99 7.14
C VAL A 111 16.29 9.75 8.02
N VAL A 112 16.97 8.69 7.56
CA VAL A 112 17.13 7.45 8.33
C VAL A 112 18.24 7.67 9.35
N HIS A 113 17.88 7.77 10.63
CA HIS A 113 18.88 7.76 11.70
C HIS A 113 19.11 6.32 12.15
N ASN A 114 20.34 5.84 11.95
CA ASN A 114 20.77 4.55 12.46
C ASN A 114 21.08 4.71 13.96
N LEU A 115 20.21 4.21 14.84
CA LEU A 115 20.36 4.36 16.29
C LEU A 115 21.26 3.29 16.93
N GLY A 116 22.07 2.58 16.14
CA GLY A 116 22.86 1.45 16.62
C GLY A 116 22.05 0.15 16.70
N THR A 117 22.57 -0.84 17.43
CA THR A 117 22.31 -2.29 17.28
C THR A 117 20.87 -2.79 17.48
N SER A 118 19.85 -1.96 17.64
CA SER A 118 18.47 -2.44 17.83
C SER A 118 17.34 -1.53 17.32
N GLY A 119 17.60 -0.51 16.50
CA GLY A 119 16.50 0.30 15.98
C GLY A 119 16.82 1.21 14.81
N VAL A 120 15.93 1.20 13.81
CA VAL A 120 15.88 2.22 12.76
C VAL A 120 14.83 3.25 13.19
N ALA A 121 15.23 4.50 13.37
CA ALA A 121 14.30 5.60 13.58
C ALA A 121 14.18 6.43 12.30
N TYR A 122 12.95 6.61 11.85
CA TYR A 122 12.63 7.49 10.73
C TYR A 122 12.37 8.89 11.29
N LYS A 123 13.26 9.85 10.99
CA LYS A 123 12.97 11.25 11.23
C LYS A 123 12.34 11.82 9.98
N ILE A 124 11.04 12.06 10.05
CA ILE A 124 10.27 12.68 8.97
C ILE A 124 10.52 14.18 9.04
N GLY A 125 11.38 14.69 8.16
CA GLY A 125 11.53 16.12 7.94
C GLY A 125 10.42 16.59 7.01
N SER A 126 9.38 17.23 7.55
CA SER A 126 8.33 17.83 6.75
C SER A 126 8.64 19.31 6.48
N SER A 127 8.87 19.65 5.21
CA SER A 127 8.54 20.99 4.72
C SER A 127 7.13 20.93 4.12
N CYS A 128 6.14 20.66 4.97
CA CYS A 128 4.74 20.89 4.61
C CYS A 128 4.45 22.35 4.92
N SER A 129 4.49 23.19 3.88
CA SER A 129 3.84 24.50 3.90
C SER A 129 2.33 24.35 3.76
#